data_AF-A0A382GTJ1-F1
#
_entry.id   AF-A0A382GTJ1-F1
#
_cell.length_a   1.000
_cell.length_b   1.000
_cell.length_c   1.000
_cell.angle_alpha   90.00
_cell.angle_beta   90.00
_cell.angle_gamma   90.00
#
_symmetry.space_group_name_H-M   'P 1'
#
loop_
_entity.id
_entity.type
_entity.pdbx_description
1 polymer ?
#
loop_
_entity_poly.entity_id
_entity_poly.type
_entity_poly.pdbx_seq_one_letter_code
_entity_poly.pdbx_strand_id
1 'polypeptide(L)'
;MVTEEVNDPLFRPFQFKHLTLKNRIMSTSHAISYGVDGKPQERYQRYHEEKARGGLALTMFGGSSNVAADSPSVFGQLYVGDDSIIPHFQQFSERIHAYDCALMCQITHLGRRGSAYVEEWVPMVAPSRVREPLHRSFPKEMDDDDISRIVAAYAAAAGRCQQGGLDGCEVVASAHLIGQFFSPIANRRLDALGGSIENRTAFGRGVLDAIRKEVGDEFIVGMRLSMHEGGPDGLHREECVEIARIFEEAGTVDFFNVMHGRMDTRLALAEQNMPGMGIRSAPFLDDVGWFRSEVSLPIFHAARVNDVATARHAIDTGLVDMIGMTRGHIADPHIVAKIRSGQEDRIRPCAGANLCTSEARACVHNGATGRERTLPHLIQRSDHAPLKVVVVGGGPAGMEAARVCGERGHFVVLFEAMPDLGGQLRVAAAAGWRYELDGI
;
A
#
# COMPACT_ATOMS: atom_id res chain seq x y z
N MET A 1 9.06 -30.34 -8.30
CA MET A 1 8.70 -29.57 -7.09
C MET A 1 9.90 -28.82 -6.52
N VAL A 2 10.95 -29.43 -5.95
CA VAL A 2 12.15 -28.67 -5.48
C VAL A 2 12.88 -27.93 -6.60
N THR A 3 12.84 -28.44 -7.84
CA THR A 3 13.49 -27.82 -9.02
C THR A 3 12.73 -26.66 -9.65
N GLU A 4 11.42 -26.50 -9.37
CA GLU A 4 10.61 -25.39 -9.89
C GLU A 4 10.70 -24.16 -8.98
N GLU A 5 10.80 -24.36 -7.66
CA GLU A 5 10.95 -23.28 -6.69
C GLU A 5 12.26 -22.48 -6.90
N VAL A 6 13.31 -23.13 -7.42
CA VAL A 6 14.61 -22.50 -7.70
C VAL A 6 14.58 -21.59 -8.95
N ASN A 7 13.63 -21.79 -9.88
CA ASN A 7 13.58 -21.05 -11.13
C ASN A 7 12.48 -19.97 -11.20
N ASP A 8 11.52 -19.93 -10.26
CA ASP A 8 10.50 -18.89 -10.25
C ASP A 8 11.13 -17.50 -9.96
N PRO A 9 10.99 -16.51 -10.85
CA PRO A 9 11.52 -15.16 -10.63
C PRO A 9 11.03 -14.53 -9.31
N LEU A 10 9.82 -14.88 -8.86
CA LEU A 10 9.25 -14.33 -7.62
C LEU A 10 10.01 -14.79 -6.38
N PHE A 11 10.66 -15.94 -6.38
CA PHE A 11 11.40 -16.46 -5.21
C PHE A 11 12.89 -16.11 -5.21
N ARG A 12 13.38 -15.38 -6.23
CA ARG A 12 14.74 -14.86 -6.23
C ARG A 12 14.89 -13.87 -5.06
N PRO A 13 15.81 -14.09 -4.09
CA PRO A 13 16.00 -13.14 -3.01
C PRO A 13 16.36 -11.74 -3.53
N PHE A 14 16.04 -10.71 -2.74
CA PHE A 14 16.46 -9.34 -3.02
C PHE A 14 17.37 -8.84 -1.90
N GLN A 15 18.62 -8.56 -2.23
CA GLN A 15 19.55 -7.93 -1.30
C GLN A 15 19.28 -6.43 -1.27
N PHE A 16 18.90 -5.93 -0.10
CA PHE A 16 18.52 -4.54 0.11
C PHE A 16 19.32 -3.94 1.27
N LYS A 17 20.48 -3.32 0.95
CA LYS A 17 21.49 -2.93 1.94
C LYS A 17 21.87 -4.11 2.86
N HIS A 18 21.63 -3.99 4.17
CA HIS A 18 21.88 -5.02 5.17
C HIS A 18 20.77 -6.08 5.23
N LEU A 19 19.59 -5.81 4.63
CA LEU A 19 18.42 -6.66 4.69
C LEU A 19 18.32 -7.56 3.45
N THR A 20 18.18 -8.87 3.65
CA THR A 20 17.90 -9.81 2.56
C THR A 20 16.42 -10.19 2.58
N LEU A 21 15.66 -9.81 1.56
CA LEU A 21 14.26 -10.20 1.40
C LEU A 21 14.16 -11.57 0.73
N LYS A 22 13.43 -12.49 1.35
CA LYS A 22 13.32 -13.91 0.94
C LYS A 22 12.59 -14.16 -0.39
N ASN A 23 11.90 -13.17 -0.94
CA ASN A 23 11.23 -13.21 -2.24
C ASN A 23 10.91 -11.78 -2.72
N ARG A 24 10.41 -11.66 -3.95
CA ARG A 24 10.17 -10.39 -4.65
C ARG A 24 8.77 -9.81 -4.43
N ILE A 25 8.00 -10.37 -3.52
CA ILE A 25 6.59 -10.04 -3.32
C ILE A 25 6.43 -9.20 -2.06
N MET A 26 5.70 -8.09 -2.18
CA MET A 26 5.41 -7.19 -1.07
C MET A 26 3.93 -6.80 -0.98
N SER A 27 3.52 -6.34 0.20
CA SER A 27 2.28 -5.59 0.42
C SER A 27 2.66 -4.14 0.68
N THR A 28 2.38 -3.23 -0.25
CA THR A 28 2.69 -1.80 -0.10
C THR A 28 1.80 -1.11 0.94
N SER A 29 2.21 0.08 1.41
CA SER A 29 1.46 0.86 2.38
C SER A 29 0.10 1.30 1.84
N HIS A 30 -0.93 1.11 2.67
CA HIS A 30 -2.33 1.37 2.35
C HIS A 30 -3.12 1.70 3.62
N ALA A 31 -4.14 2.55 3.48
CA ALA A 31 -4.98 2.99 4.58
C ALA A 31 -6.14 1.99 4.81
N ILE A 32 -5.97 1.11 5.80
CA ILE A 32 -7.00 0.11 6.20
C ILE A 32 -7.90 0.59 7.34
N SER A 33 -7.54 1.71 8.00
CA SER A 33 -8.30 2.31 9.10
C SER A 33 -8.57 1.35 10.28
N TYR A 34 -7.64 0.43 10.57
CA TYR A 34 -7.71 -0.46 11.74
C TYR A 34 -6.95 0.09 12.96
N GLY A 35 -6.38 1.29 12.85
CA GLY A 35 -5.70 1.95 13.96
C GLY A 35 -6.70 2.28 15.07
N VAL A 36 -6.23 2.19 16.32
CA VAL A 36 -6.98 2.60 17.50
C VAL A 36 -6.12 3.61 18.23
N ASP A 37 -6.67 4.79 18.52
CA ASP A 37 -5.98 5.94 19.11
C ASP A 37 -4.72 6.35 18.31
N GLY A 38 -4.79 6.22 16.98
CA GLY A 38 -3.66 6.49 16.10
C GLY A 38 -2.53 5.46 16.17
N LYS A 39 -2.72 4.30 16.83
CA LYS A 39 -1.70 3.26 17.02
C LYS A 39 -2.08 1.94 16.33
N PRO A 40 -1.09 1.16 15.82
CA PRO A 40 -1.34 -0.14 15.22
C PRO A 40 -1.50 -1.20 16.31
N GLN A 41 -2.66 -1.22 16.97
CA GLN A 41 -2.98 -2.22 17.98
C GLN A 41 -3.27 -3.61 17.35
N GLU A 42 -3.69 -4.57 18.17
CA GLU A 42 -3.73 -6.00 17.83
C GLU A 42 -4.42 -6.33 16.48
N ARG A 43 -5.60 -5.74 16.18
CA ARG A 43 -6.31 -5.99 14.91
C ARG A 43 -5.45 -5.60 13.70
N TYR A 44 -4.79 -4.45 13.80
CA TYR A 44 -3.91 -3.95 12.75
C TYR A 44 -2.73 -4.90 12.54
N GLN A 45 -2.10 -5.33 13.64
CA GLN A 45 -0.94 -6.21 13.60
C GLN A 45 -1.29 -7.59 13.03
N ARG A 46 -2.37 -8.22 13.49
CA ARG A 46 -2.79 -9.55 13.01
C ARG A 46 -3.07 -9.59 11.52
N TYR A 47 -3.67 -8.54 10.98
CA TYR A 47 -3.92 -8.40 9.54
C TYR A 47 -2.63 -8.45 8.70
N HIS A 48 -1.55 -7.86 9.17
CA HIS A 48 -0.24 -7.93 8.51
C HIS A 48 0.51 -9.22 8.86
N GLU A 49 0.38 -9.72 10.10
CA GLU A 49 0.92 -10.99 10.58
C GLU A 49 0.47 -12.15 9.70
N GLU A 50 -0.81 -12.16 9.31
CA GLU A 50 -1.34 -13.23 8.46
C GLU A 50 -0.67 -13.27 7.07
N LYS A 51 -0.33 -12.10 6.51
CA LYS A 51 0.42 -12.03 5.24
C LYS A 51 1.86 -12.53 5.41
N ALA A 52 2.51 -12.15 6.51
CA ALA A 52 3.85 -12.61 6.84
C ALA A 52 3.88 -14.14 7.01
N ARG A 53 2.90 -14.69 7.74
CA ARG A 53 2.65 -16.14 7.88
C ARG A 53 2.46 -16.84 6.54
N GLY A 54 1.75 -16.19 5.61
CA GLY A 54 1.55 -16.69 4.25
C GLY A 54 2.80 -16.67 3.36
N GLY A 55 3.93 -16.16 3.86
CA GLY A 55 5.24 -16.20 3.19
C GLY A 55 5.69 -14.87 2.56
N LEU A 56 4.98 -13.77 2.80
CA LEU A 56 5.36 -12.45 2.28
C LEU A 56 6.78 -12.04 2.73
N ALA A 57 7.55 -11.38 1.85
CA ALA A 57 8.91 -10.92 2.19
C ALA A 57 8.95 -9.54 2.83
N LEU A 58 8.12 -8.60 2.35
CA LEU A 58 8.02 -7.25 2.90
C LEU A 58 6.57 -6.84 3.02
N THR A 59 6.16 -6.46 4.24
CA THR A 59 4.91 -5.78 4.46
C THR A 59 5.17 -4.33 4.86
N MET A 60 4.69 -3.40 4.05
CA MET A 60 4.65 -2.00 4.42
C MET A 60 3.27 -1.65 4.97
N PHE A 61 3.26 -0.80 6.00
CA PHE A 61 2.06 -0.39 6.71
C PHE A 61 2.00 1.12 6.89
N GLY A 62 0.92 1.59 7.50
CA GLY A 62 0.77 3.00 7.83
C GLY A 62 0.49 3.84 6.59
N GLY A 63 -0.54 3.48 5.80
CA GLY A 63 -0.95 4.30 4.66
C GLY A 63 -1.22 5.74 5.09
N SER A 64 -0.27 6.62 4.75
CA SER A 64 -0.25 8.03 5.15
C SER A 64 -0.19 8.29 6.67
N SER A 65 0.67 7.59 7.42
CA SER A 65 0.84 7.85 8.86
C SER A 65 1.34 9.28 9.12
N ASN A 66 0.64 10.02 9.95
CA ASN A 66 0.87 11.44 10.17
C ASN A 66 2.04 11.67 11.11
N VAL A 67 2.95 12.58 10.75
CA VAL A 67 4.13 12.94 11.55
C VAL A 67 3.91 14.15 12.47
N ALA A 68 2.87 14.94 12.24
CA ALA A 68 2.62 16.18 12.96
C ALA A 68 1.12 16.43 13.20
N ALA A 69 0.80 17.19 14.25
CA ALA A 69 -0.58 17.46 14.69
C ALA A 69 -1.39 18.31 13.69
N ASP A 70 -0.73 19.12 12.86
CA ASP A 70 -1.33 19.89 11.75
C ASP A 70 -1.53 19.07 10.47
N SER A 71 -1.30 17.75 10.55
CA SER A 71 -1.68 16.75 9.56
C SER A 71 -2.69 15.78 10.17
N PRO A 72 -3.98 16.14 10.25
CA PRO A 72 -4.95 15.36 11.01
C PRO A 72 -5.37 14.05 10.33
N SER A 73 -5.91 13.10 11.10
CA SER A 73 -6.44 11.84 10.58
C SER A 73 -7.81 12.05 9.93
N VAL A 74 -7.88 11.90 8.60
CA VAL A 74 -9.11 11.99 7.81
C VAL A 74 -9.59 10.62 7.28
N PHE A 75 -8.75 9.59 7.43
CA PHE A 75 -8.99 8.22 6.98
C PHE A 75 -8.57 7.15 8.00
N GLY A 76 -8.42 7.50 9.28
CA GLY A 76 -7.98 6.56 10.32
C GLY A 76 -6.49 6.20 10.19
N GLN A 77 -5.66 7.20 9.87
CA GLN A 77 -4.21 7.05 9.82
C GLN A 77 -3.61 6.89 11.21
N LEU A 78 -2.41 6.31 11.25
CA LEU A 78 -1.60 6.26 12.47
C LEU A 78 -0.98 7.64 12.75
N TYR A 79 -0.66 7.90 14.02
CA TYR A 79 0.05 9.10 14.44
C TYR A 79 1.44 8.73 15.00
N VAL A 80 2.47 9.17 14.28
CA VAL A 80 3.90 8.91 14.54
C VAL A 80 4.60 10.18 15.06
N GLY A 81 3.82 11.18 15.47
CA GLY A 81 4.34 12.45 16.00
C GLY A 81 4.77 12.40 17.47
N ASP A 82 4.52 11.29 18.18
CA ASP A 82 4.86 11.13 19.60
C ASP A 82 5.35 9.72 19.95
N ASP A 83 6.08 9.62 21.07
CA ASP A 83 6.84 8.42 21.47
C ASP A 83 5.94 7.25 21.91
N SER A 84 4.65 7.46 22.20
CA SER A 84 3.73 6.37 22.55
C SER A 84 3.52 5.38 21.40
N ILE A 85 3.93 5.71 20.17
CA ILE A 85 3.94 4.77 19.03
C ILE A 85 5.01 3.68 19.15
N ILE A 86 6.12 3.96 19.84
CA ILE A 86 7.31 3.09 19.84
C ILE A 86 7.01 1.69 20.37
N PRO A 87 6.34 1.50 21.53
CA PRO A 87 6.04 0.15 22.02
C PRO A 87 5.14 -0.65 21.08
N HIS A 88 4.23 0.02 20.35
CA HIS A 88 3.39 -0.63 19.35
C HIS A 88 4.19 -1.05 18.12
N PHE A 89 5.16 -0.23 17.69
CA PHE A 89 6.07 -0.63 16.61
C PHE A 89 6.98 -1.78 17.02
N GLN A 90 7.52 -1.79 18.24
CA GLN A 90 8.34 -2.90 18.76
C GLN A 90 7.56 -4.22 18.80
N GLN A 91 6.34 -4.20 19.36
CA GLN A 91 5.48 -5.38 19.34
C GLN A 91 5.18 -5.85 17.91
N PHE A 92 5.00 -4.91 16.98
CA PHE A 92 4.64 -5.21 15.62
C PHE A 92 5.83 -5.79 14.83
N SER A 93 7.02 -5.19 14.94
CA SER A 93 8.24 -5.70 14.31
C SER A 93 8.56 -7.11 14.79
N GLU A 94 8.56 -7.34 16.11
CA GLU A 94 8.77 -8.68 16.69
C GLU A 94 7.82 -9.74 16.10
N ARG A 95 6.53 -9.42 15.97
CA ARG A 95 5.53 -10.34 15.38
C ARG A 95 5.82 -10.67 13.92
N ILE A 96 6.24 -9.69 13.14
CA ILE A 96 6.45 -9.86 11.70
C ILE A 96 7.79 -10.53 11.41
N HIS A 97 8.84 -10.15 12.13
CA HIS A 97 10.17 -10.75 12.04
C HIS A 97 10.18 -12.23 12.43
N ALA A 98 9.26 -12.67 13.31
CA ALA A 98 9.09 -14.09 13.63
C ALA A 98 8.76 -14.99 12.41
N TYR A 99 8.32 -14.41 11.29
CA TYR A 99 8.06 -15.10 10.03
C TYR A 99 9.07 -14.78 8.93
N ASP A 100 10.25 -14.24 9.27
CA ASP A 100 11.28 -13.82 8.29
C ASP A 100 10.71 -12.84 7.26
N CYS A 101 9.94 -11.85 7.73
CA CYS A 101 9.27 -10.85 6.89
C CYS A 101 9.63 -9.47 7.41
N ALA A 102 10.04 -8.58 6.50
CA ALA A 102 10.39 -7.21 6.82
C ALA A 102 9.15 -6.34 7.00
N LEU A 103 9.28 -5.29 7.80
CA LEU A 103 8.23 -4.36 8.18
C LEU A 103 8.70 -2.90 8.01
N MET A 104 7.99 -2.12 7.20
CA MET A 104 8.28 -0.69 7.01
C MET A 104 7.04 0.17 7.18
N CYS A 105 7.19 1.37 7.76
CA CYS A 105 6.10 2.33 7.90
C CYS A 105 6.16 3.41 6.82
N GLN A 106 5.03 3.75 6.21
CA GLN A 106 4.93 4.97 5.41
C GLN A 106 4.56 6.16 6.31
N ILE A 107 5.38 7.20 6.27
CA ILE A 107 5.21 8.44 7.03
C ILE A 107 4.96 9.62 6.11
N THR A 108 4.15 10.57 6.56
CA THR A 108 3.75 11.73 5.76
C THR A 108 3.25 12.89 6.62
N HIS A 109 3.21 14.05 5.97
CA HIS A 109 2.31 15.16 6.28
C HIS A 109 1.33 15.32 5.10
N LEU A 110 0.04 15.46 5.36
CA LEU A 110 -1.00 15.54 4.32
C LEU A 110 -0.94 16.85 3.51
N GLY A 111 -0.36 17.89 4.09
CA GLY A 111 -0.31 19.22 3.49
C GLY A 111 -1.72 19.74 3.26
N ARG A 112 -2.06 20.22 2.06
CA ARG A 112 -3.44 20.64 1.75
C ARG A 112 -4.46 19.49 1.70
N ARG A 113 -4.05 18.21 1.68
CA ARG A 113 -4.94 17.05 1.49
C ARG A 113 -5.57 16.58 2.81
N GLY A 114 -6.25 17.48 3.51
CA GLY A 114 -6.91 17.19 4.78
C GLY A 114 -8.04 18.16 5.05
N SER A 115 -8.50 18.21 6.30
CA SER A 115 -9.57 19.11 6.74
C SER A 115 -9.13 19.83 8.00
N ALA A 116 -9.39 21.14 8.08
CA ALA A 116 -9.14 21.92 9.30
C ALA A 116 -10.28 21.78 10.34
N TYR A 117 -11.28 20.93 10.07
CA TYR A 117 -12.44 20.71 10.94
C TYR A 117 -12.40 19.35 11.66
N VAL A 118 -11.22 18.73 11.72
CA VAL A 118 -11.00 17.46 12.41
C VAL A 118 -9.94 17.65 13.50
N GLU A 119 -9.96 16.76 14.50
CA GLU A 119 -9.03 16.74 15.63
C GLU A 119 -8.89 18.11 16.32
N GLU A 120 -7.72 18.73 16.27
CA GLU A 120 -7.38 19.97 17.00
C GLU A 120 -7.83 21.26 16.28
N TRP A 121 -8.54 21.13 15.14
CA TRP A 121 -9.06 22.26 14.35
C TRP A 121 -7.98 23.26 13.90
N VAL A 122 -6.78 22.74 13.62
CA VAL A 122 -5.63 23.52 13.16
C VAL A 122 -5.73 23.74 11.65
N PRO A 123 -5.38 24.94 11.13
CA PRO A 123 -5.31 25.17 9.69
C PRO A 123 -4.38 24.18 9.00
N MET A 124 -4.82 23.60 7.88
CA MET A 124 -3.92 22.84 7.01
C MET A 124 -2.81 23.77 6.50
N VAL A 125 -1.61 23.23 6.31
CA VAL A 125 -0.46 23.97 5.73
C VAL A 125 -0.05 23.40 4.38
N ALA A 126 0.50 24.24 3.50
CA ALA A 126 0.93 23.87 2.16
C ALA A 126 1.98 24.86 1.61
N PRO A 127 2.68 24.55 0.51
CA PRO A 127 3.59 25.51 -0.13
C PRO A 127 2.91 26.82 -0.56
N SER A 128 1.62 26.78 -0.92
CA SER A 128 0.86 27.97 -1.32
C SER A 128 -0.62 27.84 -0.98
N ARG A 129 -1.35 28.96 -0.97
CA ARG A 129 -2.80 29.05 -0.66
C ARG A 129 -3.69 28.54 -1.81
N VAL A 130 -3.47 27.30 -2.26
CA VAL A 130 -4.24 26.66 -3.34
C VAL A 130 -5.24 25.68 -2.75
N ARG A 131 -6.53 25.90 -3.03
CA ARG A 131 -7.61 25.03 -2.57
C ARG A 131 -7.45 23.60 -3.07
N GLU A 132 -7.63 22.61 -2.20
CA GLU A 132 -7.64 21.20 -2.60
C GLU A 132 -9.06 20.75 -3.01
N PRO A 133 -9.27 20.11 -4.18
CA PRO A 133 -10.62 19.81 -4.66
C PRO A 133 -11.39 18.76 -3.85
N LEU A 134 -10.75 17.68 -3.40
CA LEU A 134 -11.41 16.53 -2.78
C LEU A 134 -11.94 16.81 -1.36
N HIS A 135 -11.10 17.38 -0.50
CA HIS A 135 -11.34 17.72 0.90
C HIS A 135 -11.79 19.17 1.08
N ARG A 136 -11.63 20.00 0.05
CA ARG A 136 -12.12 21.38 0.00
C ARG A 136 -11.42 22.32 0.99
N SER A 137 -10.23 21.96 1.45
CA SER A 137 -9.42 22.78 2.35
C SER A 137 -8.81 23.99 1.64
N PHE A 138 -8.62 25.07 2.41
CA PHE A 138 -7.82 26.24 2.04
C PHE A 138 -6.64 26.31 2.99
N PRO A 139 -5.43 25.91 2.57
CA PRO A 139 -4.29 25.85 3.45
C PRO A 139 -3.72 27.24 3.74
N LYS A 140 -3.08 27.39 4.91
CA LYS A 140 -2.08 28.43 5.17
C LYS A 140 -0.85 28.12 4.31
N GLU A 141 -0.30 29.16 3.68
CA GLU A 141 1.02 29.06 3.07
C GLU A 141 2.10 28.99 4.17
N MET A 142 2.97 27.98 4.07
CA MET A 142 4.01 27.72 5.06
C MET A 142 5.03 28.87 5.12
N ASP A 143 5.38 29.24 6.35
CA ASP A 143 6.52 30.09 6.67
C ASP A 143 7.72 29.24 7.15
N ASP A 144 8.83 29.90 7.46
CA ASP A 144 10.08 29.23 7.85
C ASP A 144 9.94 28.41 9.15
N ASP A 145 9.06 28.84 10.07
CA ASP A 145 8.78 28.13 11.31
C ASP A 145 7.99 26.84 11.04
N ASP A 146 6.98 26.89 10.17
CA ASP A 146 6.26 25.69 9.72
C ASP A 146 7.20 24.69 9.05
N ILE A 147 8.06 25.18 8.15
CA ILE A 147 9.03 24.35 7.43
C ILE A 147 9.97 23.66 8.42
N SER A 148 10.59 24.43 9.31
CA SER A 148 11.58 23.92 10.27
C SER A 148 10.95 22.89 11.21
N ARG A 149 9.75 23.19 11.73
CA ARG A 149 9.00 22.28 12.62
C ARG A 149 8.64 20.97 11.92
N ILE A 150 8.14 21.03 10.68
CA ILE A 150 7.70 19.83 9.95
C ILE A 150 8.89 18.98 9.53
N VAL A 151 10.01 19.59 9.12
CA VAL A 151 11.27 18.86 8.86
C VAL A 151 11.71 18.08 10.11
N ALA A 152 11.70 18.73 11.28
CA ALA A 152 12.02 18.06 12.54
C ALA A 152 11.02 16.94 12.89
N ALA A 153 9.73 17.13 12.59
CA ALA A 153 8.70 16.11 12.81
C ALA A 153 8.91 14.85 11.94
N TYR A 154 9.29 15.01 10.67
CA TYR A 154 9.65 13.89 9.82
C TYR A 154 10.87 13.13 10.35
N ALA A 155 11.92 13.84 10.76
CA ALA A 155 13.11 13.23 11.34
C ALA A 155 12.75 12.41 12.59
N ALA A 156 12.06 13.03 13.56
CA ALA A 156 11.62 12.34 14.78
C ALA A 156 10.72 11.12 14.49
N ALA A 157 9.83 11.21 13.51
CA ALA A 157 9.00 10.07 13.09
C ALA A 157 9.82 8.92 12.49
N ALA A 158 10.86 9.22 11.71
CA ALA A 158 11.80 8.20 11.22
C ALA A 158 12.62 7.58 12.36
N GLY A 159 13.09 8.40 13.32
CA GLY A 159 13.74 7.91 14.54
C GLY A 159 12.84 6.96 15.34
N ARG A 160 11.54 7.25 15.46
CA ARG A 160 10.55 6.35 16.08
C ARG A 160 10.34 5.05 15.30
N CYS A 161 10.41 5.10 13.97
CA CYS A 161 10.38 3.89 13.14
C CYS A 161 11.59 3.00 13.46
N GLN A 162 12.79 3.57 13.54
CA GLN A 162 14.02 2.85 13.87
C GLN A 162 14.00 2.30 15.31
N GLN A 163 13.63 3.11 16.30
CA GLN A 163 13.49 2.67 17.70
C GLN A 163 12.38 1.63 17.90
N GLY A 164 11.39 1.64 16.99
CA GLY A 164 10.34 0.65 16.87
C GLY A 164 10.79 -0.70 16.31
N GLY A 165 12.06 -0.84 15.91
CA GLY A 165 12.59 -2.05 15.29
C GLY A 165 12.05 -2.29 13.87
N LEU A 166 11.54 -1.25 13.19
CA LEU A 166 11.16 -1.37 11.79
C LEU A 166 12.42 -1.49 10.92
N ASP A 167 12.32 -2.15 9.77
CA ASP A 167 13.46 -2.33 8.84
C ASP A 167 13.72 -1.07 7.99
N GLY A 168 12.77 -0.13 7.99
CA GLY A 168 12.84 1.09 7.22
C GLY A 168 11.57 1.93 7.29
N CYS A 169 11.60 3.08 6.63
CA CYS A 169 10.43 3.91 6.42
C CYS A 169 10.33 4.40 4.97
N GLU A 170 9.15 4.86 4.59
CA GLU A 170 8.89 5.46 3.28
C GLU A 170 8.24 6.84 3.47
N VAL A 171 8.80 7.86 2.84
CA VAL A 171 8.18 9.19 2.78
C VAL A 171 7.26 9.32 1.57
N VAL A 172 6.06 9.88 1.76
CA VAL A 172 5.14 10.14 0.63
C VAL A 172 5.49 11.46 -0.04
N ALA A 173 6.00 11.37 -1.27
CA ALA A 173 6.44 12.50 -2.07
C ALA A 173 5.63 12.67 -3.38
N SER A 174 4.35 12.30 -3.33
CA SER A 174 3.37 12.51 -4.40
C SER A 174 2.34 13.58 -4.00
N ALA A 175 1.04 13.29 -3.96
CA ALA A 175 -0.01 14.29 -3.65
C ALA A 175 -0.01 14.83 -2.19
N HIS A 176 0.98 14.43 -1.38
CA HIS A 176 1.17 14.81 0.02
C HIS A 176 2.17 15.96 0.14
N LEU A 177 2.46 16.46 1.35
CA LEU A 177 3.15 17.74 1.51
C LEU A 177 4.45 17.84 0.68
N ILE A 178 5.32 16.82 0.72
CA ILE A 178 6.58 16.84 -0.04
C ILE A 178 6.31 16.99 -1.54
N GLY A 179 5.46 16.15 -2.14
CA GLY A 179 5.18 16.27 -3.57
C GLY A 179 4.23 17.43 -3.93
N GLN A 180 3.55 18.05 -2.95
CA GLN A 180 2.89 19.34 -3.16
C GLN A 180 3.92 20.46 -3.40
N PHE A 181 5.11 20.40 -2.79
CA PHE A 181 6.21 21.30 -3.14
C PHE A 181 6.73 21.01 -4.55
N PHE A 182 6.75 19.74 -4.97
CA PHE A 182 7.19 19.36 -6.32
C PHE A 182 6.20 19.81 -7.39
N SER A 183 4.90 19.69 -7.15
CA SER A 183 3.88 19.94 -8.16
C SER A 183 3.62 21.43 -8.40
N PRO A 184 3.64 21.91 -9.66
CA PRO A 184 3.32 23.29 -9.98
C PRO A 184 1.83 23.60 -9.74
N ILE A 185 0.98 22.57 -9.59
CA ILE A 185 -0.44 22.74 -9.24
C ILE A 185 -0.57 23.36 -7.84
N ALA A 186 0.23 22.87 -6.89
CA ALA A 186 0.13 23.25 -5.49
C ALA A 186 1.17 24.28 -5.07
N ASN A 187 2.34 24.31 -5.70
CA ASN A 187 3.41 25.24 -5.38
C ASN A 187 3.46 26.44 -6.34
N ARG A 188 3.11 27.61 -5.82
CA ARG A 188 3.12 28.91 -6.52
C ARG A 188 4.11 29.90 -5.88
N ARG A 189 5.04 29.39 -5.05
CA ARG A 189 6.02 30.23 -4.35
C ARG A 189 6.97 30.90 -5.34
N LEU A 190 7.46 32.07 -4.94
CA LEU A 190 8.43 32.88 -5.70
C LEU A 190 9.80 32.96 -5.00
N ASP A 191 9.96 32.24 -3.89
CA ASP A 191 11.21 32.15 -3.13
C ASP A 191 12.02 30.90 -3.53
N ALA A 192 13.03 30.57 -2.72
CA ALA A 192 13.92 29.43 -2.94
C ALA A 192 13.24 28.06 -2.84
N LEU A 193 11.93 28.01 -2.57
CA LEU A 193 11.14 26.78 -2.49
C LEU A 193 10.16 26.63 -3.65
N GLY A 194 10.17 27.55 -4.63
CA GLY A 194 9.29 27.51 -5.81
C GLY A 194 9.98 27.87 -7.13
N GLY A 195 9.25 27.72 -8.23
CA GLY A 195 9.76 27.96 -9.58
C GLY A 195 10.46 26.75 -10.19
N SER A 196 11.80 26.78 -10.25
CA SER A 196 12.59 25.69 -10.86
C SER A 196 12.39 24.36 -10.14
N ILE A 197 12.69 23.24 -10.82
CA ILE A 197 12.66 21.90 -10.19
C ILE A 197 13.58 21.89 -8.97
N GLU A 198 14.79 22.41 -9.10
CA GLU A 198 15.78 22.50 -8.03
C GLU A 198 15.28 23.22 -6.76
N ASN A 199 14.51 24.30 -6.92
CA ASN A 199 13.89 25.00 -5.79
C ASN A 199 12.71 24.21 -5.23
N ARG A 200 11.86 23.65 -6.11
CA ARG A 200 10.69 22.85 -5.70
C ARG A 200 11.08 21.59 -4.93
N THR A 201 12.26 21.03 -5.18
CA THR A 201 12.80 19.87 -4.44
C THR A 201 13.48 20.24 -3.13
N ALA A 202 13.78 21.52 -2.87
CA ALA A 202 14.55 21.95 -1.69
C ALA A 202 13.91 21.54 -0.36
N PHE A 203 12.59 21.64 -0.23
CA PHE A 203 11.88 21.16 0.97
C PHE A 203 12.03 19.65 1.16
N GLY A 204 11.83 18.87 0.08
CA GLY A 204 11.97 17.42 0.13
C GLY A 204 13.39 16.96 0.48
N ARG A 205 14.42 17.67 -0.03
CA ARG A 205 15.81 17.43 0.33
C ARG A 205 16.06 17.71 1.80
N GLY A 206 15.63 18.86 2.30
CA GLY A 206 15.77 19.20 3.72
C GLY A 206 15.10 18.19 4.66
N VAL A 207 13.94 17.64 4.27
CA VAL A 207 13.28 16.55 5.02
C VAL A 207 14.15 15.29 5.04
N LEU A 208 14.65 14.85 3.88
CA LEU A 208 15.42 13.61 3.78
C LEU A 208 16.80 13.72 4.42
N ASP A 209 17.46 14.88 4.32
CA ASP A 209 18.72 15.16 5.02
C ASP A 209 18.53 15.08 6.54
N ALA A 210 17.43 15.65 7.05
CA ALA A 210 17.10 15.58 8.47
C ALA A 210 16.78 14.15 8.93
N ILE A 211 16.07 13.37 8.10
CA ILE A 211 15.84 11.94 8.35
C ILE A 211 17.18 11.21 8.42
N ARG A 212 18.06 11.38 7.42
CA ARG A 212 19.38 10.71 7.39
C ARG A 212 20.23 11.06 8.59
N LYS A 213 20.22 12.32 9.03
CA LYS A 213 20.90 12.73 10.26
C LYS A 213 20.38 12.02 11.51
N GLU A 214 19.09 11.70 11.57
CA GLU A 214 18.46 11.02 12.70
C GLU A 214 18.75 9.51 12.70
N VAL A 215 18.57 8.84 11.56
CA VAL A 215 18.57 7.36 11.49
C VAL A 215 19.85 6.74 10.93
N GLY A 216 20.74 7.56 10.37
CA GLY A 216 21.97 7.14 9.70
C GLY A 216 21.75 6.49 8.33
N ASP A 217 22.85 5.97 7.77
CA ASP A 217 22.88 5.43 6.41
C ASP A 217 22.41 3.98 6.33
N GLU A 218 22.46 3.22 7.43
CA GLU A 218 22.06 1.80 7.42
C GLU A 218 20.54 1.63 7.36
N PHE A 219 19.79 2.49 8.04
CA PHE A 219 18.33 2.42 8.05
C PHE A 219 17.75 2.71 6.66
N ILE A 220 16.82 1.86 6.21
CA ILE A 220 16.28 1.97 4.87
C ILE A 220 15.28 3.12 4.79
N VAL A 221 15.49 4.06 3.88
CA VAL A 221 14.58 5.18 3.64
C VAL A 221 14.16 5.19 2.17
N GLY A 222 12.86 5.07 1.92
CA GLY A 222 12.28 5.14 0.58
C GLY A 222 11.50 6.39 0.30
N MET A 223 11.24 6.63 -0.98
CA MET A 223 10.35 7.69 -1.44
C MET A 223 9.24 7.14 -2.31
N ARG A 224 7.98 7.45 -1.95
CA ARG A 224 6.83 7.18 -2.81
C ARG A 224 6.59 8.35 -3.77
N LEU A 225 6.95 8.17 -5.04
CA LEU A 225 7.02 9.24 -6.04
C LEU A 225 6.02 9.03 -7.17
N SER A 226 5.45 10.12 -7.69
CA SER A 226 4.65 10.09 -8.93
C SER A 226 5.56 9.97 -10.15
N MET A 227 5.24 9.08 -11.09
CA MET A 227 5.90 9.00 -12.40
C MET A 227 5.33 10.02 -13.39
N HIS A 228 4.08 10.44 -13.18
CA HIS A 228 3.35 11.43 -13.97
C HIS A 228 2.09 11.83 -13.18
N GLU A 229 1.72 13.11 -13.09
CA GLU A 229 0.52 13.54 -12.32
C GLU A 229 -0.80 13.47 -13.11
N GLY A 230 -0.72 13.39 -14.43
CA GLY A 230 -1.87 13.20 -15.31
C GLY A 230 -2.52 14.53 -15.64
N GLY A 231 -2.78 14.75 -16.93
CA GLY A 231 -3.23 16.04 -17.45
C GLY A 231 -2.07 17.01 -17.75
N PRO A 232 -2.37 18.18 -18.34
CA PRO A 232 -1.38 19.10 -18.87
C PRO A 232 -0.75 20.05 -17.83
N ASP A 233 -1.33 20.18 -16.63
CA ASP A 233 -0.97 21.23 -15.67
C ASP A 233 -0.14 20.72 -14.46
N GLY A 234 0.12 19.42 -14.41
CA GLY A 234 0.87 18.77 -13.33
C GLY A 234 2.31 18.43 -13.73
N LEU A 235 2.98 17.64 -12.90
CA LEU A 235 4.30 17.11 -13.24
C LEU A 235 4.20 16.15 -14.44
N HIS A 236 5.00 16.46 -15.47
CA HIS A 236 5.25 15.55 -16.58
C HIS A 236 6.31 14.51 -16.21
N ARG A 237 6.36 13.43 -16.98
CA ARG A 237 7.23 12.28 -16.68
C ARG A 237 8.72 12.64 -16.67
N GLU A 238 9.14 13.55 -17.55
CA GLU A 238 10.53 14.03 -17.62
C GLU A 238 10.90 14.82 -16.36
N GLU A 239 10.00 15.67 -15.84
CA GLU A 239 10.21 16.38 -14.57
C GLU A 239 10.23 15.41 -13.38
N CYS A 240 9.35 14.40 -13.38
CA CYS A 240 9.33 13.36 -12.34
C CYS A 240 10.65 12.59 -12.28
N VAL A 241 11.26 12.29 -13.43
CA VAL A 241 12.59 11.66 -13.51
C VAL A 241 13.70 12.60 -13.04
N GLU A 242 13.66 13.88 -13.43
CA GLU A 242 14.64 14.87 -12.95
C GLU A 242 14.60 14.99 -11.42
N ILE A 243 13.39 15.04 -10.83
CA ILE A 243 13.19 15.02 -9.39
C ILE A 243 13.79 13.75 -8.78
N ALA A 244 13.54 12.58 -9.36
CA ALA A 244 14.08 11.31 -8.87
C ALA A 244 15.62 11.31 -8.87
N ARG A 245 16.24 11.78 -9.96
CA ARG A 245 17.70 11.89 -10.08
C ARG A 245 18.31 12.81 -9.03
N ILE A 246 17.66 13.94 -8.72
CA ILE A 246 18.12 14.84 -7.64
C ILE A 246 18.22 14.09 -6.30
N PHE A 247 17.24 13.25 -5.97
CA PHE A 247 17.26 12.48 -4.72
C PHE A 247 18.20 11.27 -4.75
N GLU A 248 18.34 10.63 -5.90
CA GLU A 248 19.30 9.56 -6.15
C GLU A 248 20.75 10.06 -6.03
N GLU A 249 21.09 11.17 -6.69
CA GLU A 249 22.41 11.79 -6.66
C GLU A 249 22.78 12.30 -5.25
N ALA A 250 21.80 12.76 -4.48
CA ALA A 250 22.00 13.14 -3.09
C ALA A 250 22.28 11.93 -2.17
N GLY A 251 21.97 10.70 -2.61
CA GLY A 251 22.16 9.48 -1.82
C GLY A 251 21.26 9.38 -0.58
N THR A 252 20.18 10.16 -0.52
CA THR A 252 19.32 10.24 0.67
C THR A 252 18.19 9.22 0.68
N VAL A 253 17.92 8.54 -0.44
CA VAL A 253 16.90 7.49 -0.58
C VAL A 253 17.49 6.20 -1.12
N ASP A 254 16.89 5.09 -0.74
CA ASP A 254 17.38 3.74 -1.05
C ASP A 254 16.52 3.01 -2.08
N PHE A 255 15.31 3.51 -2.32
CA PHE A 255 14.38 2.98 -3.30
C PHE A 255 13.31 4.01 -3.68
N PHE A 256 12.75 3.84 -4.86
CA PHE A 256 11.53 4.53 -5.28
C PHE A 256 10.35 3.57 -5.32
N ASN A 257 9.28 3.91 -4.61
CA ASN A 257 7.98 3.27 -4.78
C ASN A 257 7.12 4.14 -5.70
N VAL A 258 7.06 3.75 -6.96
CA VAL A 258 6.53 4.63 -8.00
C VAL A 258 5.03 4.44 -8.20
N MET A 259 4.32 5.52 -8.47
CA MET A 259 2.87 5.53 -8.68
C MET A 259 2.47 6.46 -9.83
N HIS A 260 1.26 6.30 -10.35
CA HIS A 260 0.73 7.13 -11.44
C HIS A 260 -0.40 8.04 -10.94
N GLY A 261 -0.39 9.28 -11.40
CA GLY A 261 -1.50 10.22 -11.33
C GLY A 261 -1.66 10.98 -10.03
N ARG A 262 -2.74 11.77 -9.97
CA ARG A 262 -3.12 12.62 -8.85
C ARG A 262 -4.05 11.94 -7.85
N MET A 263 -4.13 12.51 -6.66
CA MET A 263 -5.05 12.07 -5.59
C MET A 263 -6.01 13.17 -5.13
N ASP A 264 -6.09 14.28 -5.87
CA ASP A 264 -6.82 15.50 -5.51
C ASP A 264 -8.28 15.53 -6.03
N THR A 265 -8.69 14.49 -6.77
CA THR A 265 -10.08 14.25 -7.18
C THR A 265 -10.47 12.79 -6.97
N ARG A 266 -11.78 12.52 -6.80
CA ARG A 266 -12.30 11.14 -6.69
C ARG A 266 -11.99 10.31 -7.93
N LEU A 267 -12.07 10.92 -9.11
CA LEU A 267 -11.83 10.24 -10.38
C LEU A 267 -10.36 9.85 -10.52
N ALA A 268 -9.44 10.82 -10.37
CA ALA A 268 -8.00 10.53 -10.42
C ALA A 268 -7.60 9.48 -9.37
N LEU A 269 -8.16 9.58 -8.16
CA LEU A 269 -7.91 8.58 -7.12
C LEU A 269 -8.38 7.17 -7.52
N ALA A 270 -9.57 7.05 -8.09
CA ALA A 270 -10.18 5.76 -8.43
C ALA A 270 -9.63 5.13 -9.73
N GLU A 271 -9.11 5.94 -10.66
CA GLU A 271 -8.62 5.48 -11.96
C GLU A 271 -7.10 5.40 -12.04
N GLN A 272 -6.39 6.33 -11.39
CA GLN A 272 -4.94 6.48 -11.53
C GLN A 272 -4.17 5.91 -10.34
N ASN A 273 -4.63 6.20 -9.13
CA ASN A 273 -3.87 5.84 -7.92
C ASN A 273 -4.31 4.52 -7.27
N MET A 274 -5.61 4.30 -7.19
CA MET A 274 -6.23 3.10 -6.64
C MET A 274 -7.17 2.47 -7.67
N PRO A 275 -6.65 2.09 -8.86
CA PRO A 275 -7.47 1.58 -9.95
C PRO A 275 -8.37 0.43 -9.47
N GLY A 276 -9.69 0.62 -9.53
CA GLY A 276 -10.70 -0.41 -9.29
C GLY A 276 -11.01 -1.20 -10.55
N MET A 277 -11.97 -2.13 -10.50
CA MET A 277 -12.34 -3.06 -11.60
C MET A 277 -12.57 -2.41 -12.97
N GLY A 278 -13.00 -1.14 -13.05
CA GLY A 278 -13.23 -0.43 -14.31
C GLY A 278 -11.95 -0.08 -15.11
N ILE A 279 -10.77 -0.29 -14.54
CA ILE A 279 -9.47 -0.06 -15.21
C ILE A 279 -8.93 -1.37 -15.78
N ARG A 280 -7.89 -1.37 -16.61
CA ARG A 280 -7.20 -2.62 -16.99
C ARG A 280 -6.36 -3.15 -15.82
N SER A 281 -6.03 -4.44 -15.82
CA SER A 281 -5.03 -5.00 -14.91
C SER A 281 -3.67 -4.35 -15.13
N ALA A 282 -2.88 -4.20 -14.06
CA ALA A 282 -1.55 -3.61 -14.05
C ALA A 282 -1.35 -2.41 -15.01
N PRO A 283 -2.19 -1.36 -14.91
CA PRO A 283 -2.35 -0.37 -15.97
C PRO A 283 -1.14 0.51 -16.26
N PHE A 284 -0.15 0.53 -15.36
CA PHE A 284 0.99 1.45 -15.40
C PHE A 284 2.35 0.75 -15.51
N LEU A 285 2.42 -0.58 -15.71
CA LEU A 285 3.71 -1.27 -15.79
C LEU A 285 4.62 -0.76 -16.92
N ASP A 286 4.05 -0.32 -18.04
CA ASP A 286 4.82 0.29 -19.13
C ASP A 286 5.51 1.60 -18.68
N ASP A 287 4.79 2.46 -17.94
CA ASP A 287 5.34 3.70 -17.38
C ASP A 287 6.43 3.41 -16.34
N VAL A 288 6.25 2.35 -15.55
CA VAL A 288 7.26 1.88 -14.58
C VAL A 288 8.52 1.43 -15.29
N GLY A 289 8.40 0.67 -16.38
CA GLY A 289 9.53 0.25 -17.20
C GLY A 289 10.33 1.43 -17.75
N TRP A 290 9.62 2.45 -18.25
CA TRP A 290 10.25 3.69 -18.68
C TRP A 290 10.92 4.45 -17.53
N PHE A 291 10.24 4.64 -16.40
CA PHE A 291 10.83 5.33 -15.25
C PHE A 291 12.09 4.60 -14.76
N ARG A 292 12.05 3.27 -14.70
CA ARG A 292 13.19 2.45 -14.33
C ARG A 292 14.37 2.59 -15.29
N SER A 293 14.16 2.82 -16.59
CA SER A 293 15.29 3.02 -17.51
C SER A 293 16.04 4.34 -17.26
N GLU A 294 15.46 5.25 -16.47
CA GLU A 294 16.01 6.58 -16.23
C GLU A 294 16.72 6.74 -14.88
N VAL A 295 16.59 5.77 -13.97
CA VAL A 295 17.18 5.76 -12.61
C VAL A 295 17.84 4.43 -12.29
N SER A 296 18.73 4.40 -11.29
CA SER A 296 19.51 3.21 -10.90
C SER A 296 19.04 2.56 -9.60
N LEU A 297 18.37 3.32 -8.73
CA LEU A 297 17.85 2.79 -7.47
C LEU A 297 16.75 1.74 -7.67
N PRO A 298 16.60 0.80 -6.72
CA PRO A 298 15.52 -0.18 -6.72
C PRO A 298 14.14 0.44 -6.91
N ILE A 299 13.32 -0.18 -7.77
CA ILE A 299 11.96 0.25 -8.08
C ILE A 299 10.93 -0.69 -7.50
N PHE A 300 10.03 -0.15 -6.68
CA PHE A 300 8.83 -0.84 -6.21
C PHE A 300 7.60 -0.27 -6.92
N HIS A 301 6.64 -1.12 -7.25
CA HIS A 301 5.37 -0.68 -7.82
C HIS A 301 4.22 -1.59 -7.40
N ALA A 302 3.00 -1.07 -7.43
CA ALA A 302 1.79 -1.85 -7.17
C ALA A 302 0.75 -1.63 -8.29
N ALA A 303 -0.42 -1.08 -7.96
CA ALA A 303 -1.52 -0.78 -8.90
C ALA A 303 -2.06 -1.96 -9.73
N ARG A 304 -3.01 -2.71 -9.15
CA ARG A 304 -3.78 -3.79 -9.83
C ARG A 304 -2.94 -4.92 -10.41
N VAL A 305 -1.80 -5.24 -9.81
CA VAL A 305 -1.15 -6.54 -10.02
C VAL A 305 -1.88 -7.57 -9.16
N ASN A 306 -2.92 -8.18 -9.74
CA ASN A 306 -3.85 -9.06 -9.03
C ASN A 306 -3.54 -10.55 -9.23
N ASP A 307 -2.78 -10.90 -10.28
CA ASP A 307 -2.44 -12.28 -10.66
C ASP A 307 -0.93 -12.54 -10.65
N VAL A 308 -0.57 -13.81 -10.49
CA VAL A 308 0.83 -14.26 -10.36
C VAL A 308 1.59 -14.15 -11.68
N ALA A 309 0.94 -14.35 -12.82
CA ALA A 309 1.60 -14.29 -14.12
C ALA A 309 2.11 -12.87 -14.43
N THR A 310 1.29 -11.85 -14.16
CA THR A 310 1.68 -10.44 -14.28
C THR A 310 2.80 -10.10 -13.29
N ALA A 311 2.74 -10.60 -12.06
CA ALA A 311 3.80 -10.39 -11.07
C ALA A 311 5.14 -11.02 -11.52
N ARG A 312 5.11 -12.25 -12.04
CA ARG A 312 6.30 -12.91 -12.63
C ARG A 312 6.85 -12.12 -13.79
N HIS A 313 6.00 -11.67 -14.71
CA HIS A 313 6.41 -10.87 -15.87
C HIS A 313 7.12 -9.58 -15.45
N ALA A 314 6.58 -8.85 -14.47
CA ALA A 314 7.16 -7.60 -14.00
C ALA A 314 8.56 -7.79 -13.38
N ILE A 315 8.78 -8.88 -12.65
CA ILE A 315 10.09 -9.20 -12.07
C ILE A 315 11.06 -9.74 -13.12
N ASP A 316 10.63 -10.69 -13.95
CA ASP A 316 11.53 -11.39 -14.87
C ASP A 316 12.02 -10.49 -16.02
N THR A 317 11.17 -9.56 -16.47
CA THR A 317 11.57 -8.53 -17.45
C THR A 317 12.29 -7.33 -16.81
N GLY A 318 12.45 -7.35 -15.48
CA GLY A 318 13.18 -6.33 -14.74
C GLY A 318 12.49 -4.96 -14.77
N LEU A 319 11.15 -4.90 -14.76
CA LEU A 319 10.41 -3.64 -14.61
C LEU A 319 10.42 -3.14 -13.17
N VAL A 320 10.52 -4.06 -12.20
CA VAL A 320 10.52 -3.76 -10.76
C VAL A 320 11.47 -4.71 -10.02
N ASP A 321 11.97 -4.26 -8.88
CA ASP A 321 12.80 -5.05 -7.97
C ASP A 321 11.97 -5.76 -6.90
N MET A 322 10.83 -5.16 -6.51
CA MET A 322 9.79 -5.77 -5.68
C MET A 322 8.41 -5.42 -6.25
N ILE A 323 7.51 -6.41 -6.29
CA ILE A 323 6.16 -6.22 -6.83
C ILE A 323 5.10 -6.24 -5.73
N GLY A 324 4.32 -5.15 -5.69
CA GLY A 324 3.28 -4.90 -4.73
C GLY A 324 1.96 -5.55 -5.10
N MET A 325 1.65 -6.67 -4.46
CA MET A 325 0.36 -7.38 -4.61
C MET A 325 -0.57 -7.09 -3.43
N THR A 326 -0.75 -5.82 -3.05
CA THR A 326 -1.41 -5.42 -1.79
C THR A 326 -2.86 -5.90 -1.69
N ARG A 327 -3.68 -5.64 -2.71
CA ARG A 327 -5.07 -6.12 -2.72
C ARG A 327 -5.18 -7.61 -3.00
N GLY A 328 -4.21 -8.17 -3.72
CA GLY A 328 -4.02 -9.62 -3.82
C GLY A 328 -3.91 -10.24 -2.41
N HIS A 329 -3.03 -9.72 -1.56
CA HIS A 329 -2.86 -10.21 -0.18
C HIS A 329 -4.00 -9.85 0.78
N ILE A 330 -4.85 -8.87 0.44
CA ILE A 330 -6.13 -8.63 1.14
C ILE A 330 -7.13 -9.74 0.83
N ALA A 331 -7.21 -10.19 -0.42
CA ALA A 331 -8.04 -11.32 -0.80
C ALA A 331 -7.43 -12.64 -0.29
N ASP A 332 -6.13 -12.81 -0.40
CA ASP A 332 -5.46 -14.05 -0.07
C ASP A 332 -4.07 -13.79 0.54
N PRO A 333 -3.94 -13.78 1.88
CA PRO A 333 -2.64 -13.57 2.50
C PRO A 333 -1.65 -14.72 2.24
N HIS A 334 -2.11 -15.87 1.73
CA HIS A 334 -1.31 -17.08 1.50
C HIS A 334 -0.90 -17.28 0.04
N ILE A 335 -0.92 -16.23 -0.80
CA ILE A 335 -0.47 -16.30 -2.20
C ILE A 335 0.90 -16.96 -2.32
N VAL A 336 1.88 -16.49 -1.54
CA VAL A 336 3.25 -16.99 -1.60
C VAL A 336 3.32 -18.48 -1.25
N ALA A 337 2.69 -18.90 -0.16
CA ALA A 337 2.61 -20.30 0.25
C ALA A 337 1.92 -21.20 -0.80
N LYS A 338 0.89 -20.67 -1.48
CA LYS A 338 0.17 -21.40 -2.55
C LYS A 338 1.02 -21.57 -3.80
N ILE A 339 1.79 -20.54 -4.20
CA ILE A 339 2.75 -20.66 -5.30
C ILE A 339 3.80 -21.73 -4.97
N ARG A 340 4.41 -21.68 -3.77
CA ARG A 340 5.42 -22.66 -3.33
C ARG A 340 4.92 -24.10 -3.31
N SER A 341 3.66 -24.30 -2.96
CA SER A 341 3.05 -25.63 -2.88
C SER A 341 2.37 -26.08 -4.17
N GLY A 342 2.51 -25.33 -5.27
CA GLY A 342 1.91 -25.67 -6.57
C GLY A 342 0.37 -25.58 -6.58
N GLN A 343 -0.22 -24.79 -5.70
CA GLN A 343 -1.67 -24.61 -5.53
C GLN A 343 -2.12 -23.21 -6.02
N GLU A 344 -1.54 -22.74 -7.13
CA GLU A 344 -1.87 -21.43 -7.70
C GLU A 344 -3.34 -21.33 -8.14
N ASP A 345 -3.92 -22.44 -8.60
CA ASP A 345 -5.34 -22.57 -8.93
C ASP A 345 -6.28 -22.32 -7.73
N ARG A 346 -5.75 -22.43 -6.50
CA ARG A 346 -6.47 -22.16 -5.25
C ARG A 346 -6.25 -20.75 -4.72
N ILE A 347 -5.50 -19.91 -5.42
CA ILE A 347 -5.35 -18.51 -5.04
C ILE A 347 -6.70 -17.83 -5.16
N ARG A 348 -7.06 -17.04 -4.16
CA ARG A 348 -8.26 -16.22 -4.17
C ARG A 348 -7.96 -14.87 -4.84
N PRO A 349 -8.31 -14.65 -6.12
CA PRO A 349 -7.93 -13.43 -6.82
C PRO A 349 -8.66 -12.19 -6.27
N CYS A 350 -7.99 -11.05 -6.36
CA CYS A 350 -8.61 -9.75 -6.12
C CYS A 350 -9.42 -9.32 -7.34
N ALA A 351 -10.73 -9.12 -7.18
CA ALA A 351 -11.63 -8.68 -8.24
C ALA A 351 -11.70 -7.15 -8.44
N GLY A 352 -10.81 -6.38 -7.79
CA GLY A 352 -10.79 -4.91 -7.93
C GLY A 352 -12.06 -4.19 -7.45
N ALA A 353 -12.90 -4.82 -6.63
CA ALA A 353 -14.22 -4.30 -6.22
C ALA A 353 -14.17 -3.11 -5.25
N ASN A 354 -13.00 -2.76 -4.72
CA ASN A 354 -12.77 -1.59 -3.86
C ASN A 354 -13.63 -1.52 -2.58
N LEU A 355 -14.18 -2.65 -2.12
CA LEU A 355 -14.79 -2.75 -0.78
C LEU A 355 -13.74 -2.50 0.33
N CYS A 356 -12.48 -2.82 0.08
CA CYS A 356 -11.38 -2.59 1.03
C CYS A 356 -11.10 -1.10 1.26
N THR A 357 -11.46 -0.25 0.29
CA THR A 357 -11.30 1.21 0.36
C THR A 357 -12.60 1.93 0.76
N SER A 358 -13.73 1.22 0.84
CA SER A 358 -14.98 1.78 1.32
C SER A 358 -15.02 1.82 2.85
N GLU A 359 -16.09 2.39 3.41
CA GLU A 359 -16.33 2.41 4.86
C GLU A 359 -16.36 1.02 5.50
N ALA A 360 -16.64 -0.03 4.73
CA ALA A 360 -16.66 -1.40 5.24
C ALA A 360 -15.25 -1.90 5.64
N ARG A 361 -14.19 -1.34 5.05
CA ARG A 361 -12.78 -1.73 5.26
C ARG A 361 -12.60 -3.26 5.24
N ALA A 362 -13.22 -3.91 4.25
CA ALA A 362 -13.32 -5.37 4.16
C ALA A 362 -13.05 -5.87 2.75
N CYS A 363 -12.70 -7.16 2.60
CA CYS A 363 -12.63 -7.79 1.30
C CYS A 363 -13.98 -8.41 0.92
N VAL A 364 -14.43 -8.21 -0.32
CA VAL A 364 -15.65 -8.84 -0.83
C VAL A 364 -15.48 -10.35 -0.98
N HIS A 365 -14.25 -10.79 -1.25
CA HIS A 365 -13.93 -12.19 -1.53
C HIS A 365 -13.42 -12.92 -0.27
N ASN A 366 -12.77 -12.22 0.66
CA ASN A 366 -12.24 -12.80 1.89
C ASN A 366 -12.92 -12.23 3.14
N GLY A 367 -13.88 -12.99 3.68
CA GLY A 367 -14.58 -12.62 4.90
C GLY A 367 -13.71 -12.59 6.16
N ALA A 368 -12.56 -13.28 6.16
CA ALA A 368 -11.63 -13.34 7.30
C ALA A 368 -10.78 -12.08 7.45
N THR A 369 -10.52 -11.35 6.35
CA THR A 369 -9.68 -10.15 6.38
C THR A 369 -10.24 -9.09 7.32
N GLY A 370 -9.40 -8.65 8.26
CA GLY A 370 -9.74 -7.72 9.32
C GLY A 370 -10.48 -8.35 10.51
N ARG A 371 -10.65 -9.67 10.52
CA ARG A 371 -11.31 -10.48 11.56
C ARG A 371 -10.45 -11.66 12.00
N GLU A 372 -9.14 -11.59 11.80
CA GLU A 372 -8.15 -12.65 12.01
C GLU A 372 -8.24 -13.27 13.41
N ARG A 373 -8.67 -12.48 14.42
CA ARG A 373 -8.88 -12.95 15.81
C ARG A 373 -10.04 -13.95 15.95
N THR A 374 -11.09 -13.80 15.15
CA THR A 374 -12.36 -14.54 15.31
C THR A 374 -12.69 -15.44 14.14
N LEU A 375 -12.13 -15.18 12.96
CA LEU A 375 -12.37 -15.93 11.73
C LEU A 375 -11.01 -16.26 11.10
N PRO A 376 -10.59 -17.54 11.06
CA PRO A 376 -9.30 -17.92 10.53
C PRO A 376 -9.28 -17.85 9.00
N HIS A 377 -8.11 -17.58 8.42
CA HIS A 377 -7.90 -17.61 6.97
C HIS A 377 -7.74 -19.04 6.43
N LEU A 378 -7.16 -19.93 7.24
CA LEU A 378 -7.05 -21.37 6.96
C LEU A 378 -8.09 -22.11 7.79
N ILE A 379 -8.99 -22.82 7.12
CA ILE A 379 -10.07 -23.55 7.80
C ILE A 379 -9.51 -24.85 8.38
N GLN A 380 -9.65 -24.98 9.70
CA GLN A 380 -9.33 -26.22 10.39
C GLN A 380 -10.51 -27.19 10.33
N ARG A 381 -10.20 -28.48 10.21
CA ARG A 381 -11.21 -29.54 10.33
C ARG A 381 -11.86 -29.49 11.70
N SER A 382 -13.13 -29.87 11.76
CA SER A 382 -13.89 -29.96 13.00
C SER A 382 -13.47 -31.20 13.81
N ASP A 383 -13.34 -31.07 15.13
CA ASP A 383 -13.15 -32.21 16.04
C ASP A 383 -14.46 -32.98 16.30
N HIS A 384 -15.59 -32.41 15.89
CA HIS A 384 -16.90 -33.05 15.97
C HIS A 384 -17.15 -33.99 14.78
N ALA A 385 -18.03 -34.97 15.00
CA ALA A 385 -18.46 -35.90 13.96
C ALA A 385 -18.99 -35.15 12.71
N PRO A 386 -18.65 -35.61 11.49
CA PRO A 386 -19.19 -35.03 10.26
C PRO A 386 -20.72 -35.00 10.27
N LEU A 387 -21.28 -33.91 9.75
CA LEU A 387 -22.72 -33.73 9.59
C LEU A 387 -23.05 -33.78 8.11
N LYS A 388 -24.30 -34.08 7.79
CA LYS A 388 -24.84 -33.82 6.46
C LYS A 388 -25.40 -32.41 6.41
N VAL A 389 -24.76 -31.55 5.62
CA VAL A 389 -25.15 -30.14 5.45
C VAL A 389 -25.80 -29.99 4.08
N VAL A 390 -27.02 -29.46 4.05
CA VAL A 390 -27.74 -29.15 2.81
C VAL A 390 -27.75 -27.65 2.62
N VAL A 391 -27.20 -27.17 1.50
CA VAL A 391 -27.17 -25.77 1.11
C VAL A 391 -28.04 -25.59 -0.14
N VAL A 392 -28.96 -24.63 -0.12
CA VAL A 392 -29.87 -24.34 -1.25
C VAL A 392 -29.54 -22.97 -1.82
N GLY A 393 -29.10 -22.94 -3.07
CA GLY A 393 -28.60 -21.78 -3.80
C GLY A 393 -27.08 -21.79 -3.92
N GLY A 394 -26.57 -21.92 -5.14
CA GLY A 394 -25.16 -21.87 -5.52
C GLY A 394 -24.63 -20.47 -5.84
N GLY A 395 -25.24 -19.41 -5.29
CA GLY A 395 -24.66 -18.06 -5.30
C GLY A 395 -23.49 -17.92 -4.30
N PRO A 396 -22.83 -16.74 -4.21
CA PRO A 396 -21.63 -16.55 -3.37
C PRO A 396 -21.81 -16.95 -1.91
N ALA A 397 -22.97 -16.62 -1.31
CA ALA A 397 -23.25 -17.01 0.09
C ALA A 397 -23.34 -18.53 0.25
N GLY A 398 -24.00 -19.23 -0.67
CA GLY A 398 -24.14 -20.68 -0.61
C GLY A 398 -22.83 -21.41 -0.95
N MET A 399 -22.08 -20.91 -1.93
CA MET A 399 -20.75 -21.43 -2.26
C MET A 399 -19.78 -21.29 -1.08
N GLU A 400 -19.72 -20.13 -0.42
CA GLU A 400 -18.84 -19.95 0.73
C GLU A 400 -19.28 -20.81 1.92
N ALA A 401 -20.58 -20.91 2.20
CA ALA A 401 -21.10 -21.80 3.24
C ALA A 401 -20.76 -23.28 2.95
N ALA A 402 -20.94 -23.72 1.70
CA ALA A 402 -20.62 -25.07 1.26
C ALA A 402 -19.11 -25.34 1.35
N ARG A 403 -18.27 -24.41 0.88
CA ARG A 403 -16.81 -24.50 0.94
C ARG A 403 -16.31 -24.63 2.37
N VAL A 404 -16.77 -23.74 3.27
CA VAL A 404 -16.40 -23.75 4.69
C VAL A 404 -16.83 -25.06 5.35
N CYS A 405 -18.07 -25.51 5.14
CA CYS A 405 -18.55 -26.77 5.71
C CYS A 405 -17.75 -27.99 5.19
N GLY A 406 -17.41 -27.98 3.90
CA GLY A 406 -16.59 -29.02 3.27
C GLY A 406 -15.17 -29.07 3.82
N GLU A 407 -14.50 -27.92 3.94
CA GLU A 407 -13.15 -27.83 4.53
C GLU A 407 -13.13 -28.22 6.01
N ARG A 408 -14.22 -27.96 6.75
CA ARG A 408 -14.40 -28.46 8.12
C ARG A 408 -14.62 -29.98 8.21
N GLY A 409 -14.86 -30.65 7.09
CA GLY A 409 -14.99 -32.11 6.98
C GLY A 409 -16.41 -32.65 7.01
N HIS A 410 -17.43 -31.79 6.84
CA HIS A 410 -18.82 -32.23 6.73
C HIS A 410 -19.15 -32.76 5.32
N PHE A 411 -20.18 -33.60 5.21
CA PHE A 411 -20.71 -34.01 3.90
C PHE A 411 -21.71 -32.96 3.41
N VAL A 412 -21.35 -32.24 2.36
CA VAL A 412 -22.14 -31.10 1.85
C VAL A 412 -22.88 -31.48 0.58
N VAL A 413 -24.18 -31.18 0.52
CA VAL A 413 -24.99 -31.23 -0.70
C VAL A 413 -25.43 -29.81 -1.03
N LEU A 414 -24.94 -29.28 -2.15
CA LEU A 414 -25.30 -27.96 -2.66
C LEU A 414 -26.29 -28.12 -3.82
N PHE A 415 -27.47 -27.52 -3.69
CA PHE A 415 -28.46 -27.43 -4.76
C PHE A 415 -28.38 -26.06 -5.44
N GLU A 416 -28.29 -26.04 -6.77
CA GLU A 416 -28.43 -24.85 -7.60
C GLU A 416 -29.50 -25.12 -8.66
N ALA A 417 -30.37 -24.14 -8.90
CA ALA A 417 -31.44 -24.25 -9.87
C ALA A 417 -30.95 -23.97 -11.30
N MET A 418 -29.90 -23.15 -11.43
CA MET A 418 -29.25 -22.80 -12.68
C MET A 418 -28.22 -23.87 -13.10
N PRO A 419 -27.82 -23.91 -14.39
CA PRO A 419 -26.81 -24.87 -14.87
C PRO A 419 -25.42 -24.69 -14.23
N ASP A 420 -25.11 -23.48 -13.77
CA ASP A 420 -23.80 -23.12 -13.22
C ASP A 420 -23.93 -22.43 -11.86
N LEU A 421 -22.91 -22.60 -11.02
CA LEU A 421 -22.75 -21.86 -9.76
C LEU A 421 -22.41 -20.38 -10.01
N GLY A 422 -22.56 -19.53 -8.99
CA GLY A 422 -22.19 -18.11 -9.00
C GLY A 422 -23.36 -17.15 -8.82
N GLY A 423 -24.59 -17.57 -9.16
CA GLY A 423 -25.80 -16.77 -8.95
C GLY A 423 -25.70 -15.35 -9.54
N GLN A 424 -25.97 -14.33 -8.72
CA GLN A 424 -25.94 -12.93 -9.18
C GLN A 424 -24.54 -12.43 -9.58
N LEU A 425 -23.46 -13.07 -9.13
CA LEU A 425 -22.11 -12.67 -9.54
C LEU A 425 -21.89 -12.89 -11.03
N ARG A 426 -22.42 -13.97 -11.61
CA ARG A 426 -22.33 -14.23 -13.06
C ARG A 426 -23.05 -13.17 -13.87
N VAL A 427 -24.22 -12.74 -13.40
CA VAL A 427 -24.96 -11.63 -14.03
C VAL A 427 -24.15 -10.34 -13.94
N ALA A 428 -23.51 -10.08 -12.80
CA ALA A 428 -22.67 -8.92 -12.62
C ALA A 428 -21.39 -8.97 -13.49
N ALA A 429 -20.75 -10.14 -13.61
CA ALA A 429 -19.54 -10.36 -14.39
C ALA A 429 -19.79 -10.26 -15.90
N ALA A 430 -21.00 -10.59 -16.36
CA ALA A 430 -21.40 -10.43 -17.76
C ALA A 430 -21.42 -8.95 -18.21
N ALA A 431 -21.45 -7.98 -17.28
CA ALA A 431 -21.20 -6.59 -17.62
C ALA A 431 -19.70 -6.44 -17.94
N GLY A 432 -19.36 -6.21 -19.21
CA GLY A 432 -18.01 -6.46 -19.76
C GLY A 432 -16.79 -5.94 -18.98
N TRP A 433 -16.89 -4.83 -18.24
CA TRP A 433 -15.79 -4.30 -17.43
C TRP A 433 -15.72 -4.86 -15.99
N ARG A 434 -16.68 -5.70 -15.59
CA ARG A 434 -16.76 -6.37 -14.28
C ARG A 434 -16.42 -7.86 -14.34
N TYR A 435 -15.87 -8.33 -15.46
CA TYR A 435 -15.61 -9.75 -15.72
C TYR A 435 -14.79 -10.44 -14.61
N GLU A 436 -13.91 -9.72 -13.91
CA GLU A 436 -13.13 -10.25 -12.79
C GLU A 436 -13.97 -10.67 -11.58
N LEU A 437 -15.25 -10.29 -11.50
CA LEU A 437 -16.17 -10.80 -10.48
C LEU A 437 -16.46 -12.30 -10.64
N ASP A 438 -16.22 -12.87 -11.81
CA ASP A 438 -16.33 -14.32 -12.05
C ASP A 438 -15.28 -15.12 -11.27
N GLY A 439 -14.21 -14.45 -10.82
CA GLY A 439 -13.18 -15.06 -9.97
C GLY A 439 -13.56 -15.16 -8.49
N ILE A 440 -14.73 -14.67 -8.07
CA ILE A 440 -15.29 -14.80 -6.70
C ILE A 440 -16.26 -15.98 -6.66
#